data_AF-A0AAW1STH9-F1
#
_entry.id   AF-A0AAW1STH9-F1
#
_cell.length_a   1.000
_cell.length_b   1.000
_cell.length_c   1.000
_cell.angle_alpha   90.00
_cell.angle_beta   90.00
_cell.angle_gamma   90.00
#
_symmetry.space_group_name_H-M   'P 1'
#
loop_
_entity.id
_entity.type
_entity.pdbx_description
1 polymer ?
#
loop_
_entity_poly.entity_id
_entity_poly.type
_entity_poly.pdbx_seq_one_letter_code
_entity_poly.pdbx_strand_id
1 'polypeptide(L)'
;MRLRSFAYLKQMEEREPWKDLRLHSSSTVAAHNLRRENMLKPHDRELPMSMSPEAYLASLVPGLAAEAPQPPRPGSPVKLEDDAGQDTSWGPDRRPRTSEPAANGAGGTSGGSQVAPALSPAAAKALPDALFSLFKHNSTNGLPTIRAWLTRPQEQSAAKEAGSAPEQALHSAIVQSPAFTCIRGVYIRASLGDRGLDEFRNLLLRLLRDKESLRKAEIMEAARDHGLSVPDSLYNRIVKDLCQSKGGSWSLRRS
;
A
#
# COMPACT_ATOMS: atom_id res chain seq x y z
N MET A 1 25.09 -21.52 -16.31
CA MET A 1 23.63 -21.45 -16.06
C MET A 1 22.95 -20.63 -17.15
N ARG A 2 22.21 -21.26 -18.08
CA ARG A 2 21.43 -20.56 -19.14
C ARG A 2 19.97 -20.28 -18.76
N LEU A 3 19.59 -20.60 -17.51
CA LEU A 3 18.21 -20.57 -16.98
C LEU A 3 17.54 -19.20 -17.00
N ARG A 4 18.28 -18.10 -17.21
CA ARG A 4 17.75 -16.74 -17.32
C ARG A 4 17.94 -16.10 -18.70
N SER A 5 18.36 -16.88 -19.70
CA SER A 5 18.46 -16.35 -21.07
C SER A 5 17.08 -16.28 -21.72
N PHE A 6 16.84 -15.22 -22.50
CA PHE A 6 15.61 -15.04 -23.25
C PHE A 6 15.31 -16.24 -24.17
N ALA A 7 16.35 -16.81 -24.78
CA ALA A 7 16.22 -18.00 -25.63
C ALA A 7 15.67 -19.23 -24.88
N TYR A 8 16.08 -19.43 -23.62
CA TYR A 8 15.59 -20.53 -22.79
C TYR A 8 14.13 -20.34 -22.38
N LEU A 9 13.73 -19.12 -22.00
CA LEU A 9 12.33 -18.81 -21.66
C LEU A 9 11.41 -18.99 -22.87
N LYS A 10 11.83 -18.51 -24.05
CA LYS A 10 11.07 -18.68 -25.28
C LYS A 10 10.90 -20.16 -25.66
N GLN A 11 11.95 -20.98 -25.48
CA GLN A 11 11.85 -22.42 -25.72
C GLN A 11 10.88 -23.10 -24.73
N MET A 12 10.81 -22.63 -23.48
CA MET A 12 9.83 -23.13 -22.50
C MET A 12 8.40 -22.75 -22.88
N GLU A 13 8.18 -21.53 -23.39
CA GLU A 13 6.87 -21.08 -23.90
C GLU A 13 6.44 -21.87 -25.14
N GLU A 14 7.34 -22.10 -26.09
CA GLU A 14 7.04 -22.87 -27.33
C GLU A 14 6.75 -24.36 -27.06
N ARG A 15 7.13 -24.89 -25.90
CA ARG A 15 6.81 -26.26 -25.47
C ARG A 15 5.39 -26.39 -24.91
N GLU A 16 4.75 -25.29 -24.54
CA GLU A 16 3.37 -25.34 -24.04
C GLU A 16 2.41 -25.53 -25.23
N PRO A 17 1.67 -26.65 -25.29
CA PRO A 17 0.80 -26.92 -26.42
C PRO A 17 -0.37 -25.93 -26.43
N TRP A 18 -0.66 -25.38 -27.60
CA TRP A 18 -1.82 -24.52 -27.79
C TRP A 18 -3.10 -25.27 -27.44
N LYS A 19 -3.95 -24.63 -26.64
CA LYS A 19 -5.26 -25.14 -26.27
C LYS A 19 -6.34 -24.38 -27.01
N ASP A 20 -7.06 -25.07 -27.89
CA ASP A 20 -8.19 -24.49 -28.61
C ASP A 20 -9.33 -24.18 -27.64
N LEU A 21 -9.63 -22.90 -27.47
CA LEU A 21 -10.74 -22.43 -26.65
C LEU A 21 -11.94 -22.15 -27.54
N ARG A 22 -13.10 -22.68 -27.18
CA ARG A 22 -14.37 -22.33 -27.83
C ARG A 22 -14.87 -20.99 -27.30
N LEU A 23 -15.09 -20.06 -28.21
CA LEU A 23 -15.63 -18.74 -27.85
C LEU A 23 -17.13 -18.87 -27.56
N HIS A 24 -17.52 -18.47 -26.35
CA HIS A 24 -18.91 -18.39 -25.92
C HIS A 24 -19.28 -16.91 -25.71
N SER A 25 -20.27 -16.40 -26.44
CA SER A 25 -20.79 -15.05 -26.20
C SER A 25 -21.54 -15.00 -24.86
N SER A 26 -21.72 -13.78 -24.32
CA SER A 26 -22.46 -13.55 -23.07
C SER A 26 -23.92 -14.01 -23.11
N SER A 27 -24.49 -14.14 -24.31
CA SER A 27 -25.85 -14.63 -24.56
C SER A 27 -25.94 -16.15 -24.70
N THR A 28 -24.81 -16.86 -24.76
CA THR A 28 -24.85 -18.33 -24.88
C THR A 28 -25.34 -18.99 -23.61
N VAL A 29 -26.09 -20.09 -23.77
CA VAL A 29 -26.58 -20.92 -22.66
C VAL A 29 -25.44 -21.40 -21.76
N ALA A 30 -24.27 -21.72 -22.33
CA ALA A 30 -23.08 -22.10 -21.57
C ALA A 30 -22.61 -21.00 -20.60
N ALA A 31 -22.58 -19.74 -21.05
CA ALA A 31 -22.22 -18.61 -20.20
C ALA A 31 -23.25 -18.36 -19.08
N HIS A 32 -24.54 -18.51 -19.39
CA HIS A 32 -25.61 -18.41 -18.40
C HIS A 32 -25.55 -19.53 -17.36
N ASN A 33 -25.29 -20.77 -17.78
CA ASN A 33 -25.12 -21.91 -16.88
C ASN A 33 -23.93 -21.71 -15.96
N LEU A 34 -22.76 -21.32 -16.49
CA LEU A 34 -21.58 -21.04 -15.68
C LEU A 34 -21.84 -19.95 -14.63
N ARG A 35 -22.54 -18.87 -15.01
CA ARG A 35 -22.93 -17.81 -14.08
C ARG A 35 -23.86 -18.33 -12.99
N ARG A 36 -24.86 -19.13 -13.35
CA ARG A 36 -25.78 -19.73 -12.38
C ARG A 36 -25.03 -20.67 -11.43
N GLU A 37 -24.12 -21.49 -11.94
CA GLU A 37 -23.35 -22.41 -11.11
C GLU A 37 -22.39 -21.71 -10.17
N ASN A 38 -21.71 -20.65 -10.62
CA ASN A 38 -20.71 -19.96 -9.81
C ASN A 38 -21.27 -18.86 -8.92
N MET A 39 -22.46 -18.30 -9.22
CA MET A 39 -23.00 -17.16 -8.48
C MET A 39 -24.32 -17.42 -7.76
N LEU A 40 -25.09 -18.43 -8.18
CA LEU A 40 -26.41 -18.71 -7.60
C LEU A 40 -26.46 -19.98 -6.77
N LYS A 41 -25.39 -20.79 -6.75
CA LYS A 41 -25.27 -21.85 -5.75
C LYS A 41 -24.94 -21.15 -4.43
N PRO A 42 -25.86 -21.09 -3.44
CA PRO A 42 -25.50 -20.62 -2.12
C PRO A 42 -24.34 -21.50 -1.67
N HIS A 43 -23.18 -20.88 -1.46
CA HIS A 43 -22.08 -21.57 -0.82
C HIS A 43 -22.47 -21.70 0.66
N ASP A 44 -23.31 -22.69 0.97
CA ASP A 44 -23.60 -23.13 2.35
C ASP A 44 -22.37 -23.77 3.02
N ARG A 45 -21.23 -23.80 2.31
CA ARG A 45 -19.93 -23.93 2.94
C ARG A 45 -19.66 -22.63 3.68
N GLU A 46 -20.07 -22.60 4.94
CA GLU A 46 -19.40 -21.80 5.95
C GLU A 46 -17.89 -22.03 5.74
N LEU A 47 -17.21 -21.02 5.21
CA LEU A 47 -15.76 -21.06 5.14
C LEU A 47 -15.33 -21.26 6.59
N PRO A 48 -14.57 -22.32 6.92
CA PRO A 48 -14.08 -22.52 8.27
C PRO A 48 -13.08 -21.40 8.56
N MET A 49 -13.59 -20.23 8.95
CA MET A 49 -12.83 -19.12 9.50
C MET A 49 -12.55 -19.42 10.97
N SER A 50 -12.05 -20.62 11.25
CA SER A 50 -11.69 -21.06 12.60
C SER A 50 -10.33 -20.51 13.04
N MET A 51 -9.70 -19.65 12.24
CA MET A 51 -8.49 -18.96 12.64
C MET A 51 -8.82 -17.77 13.55
N SER A 52 -8.12 -17.67 14.67
CA SER A 52 -8.16 -16.46 15.48
C SER A 52 -7.60 -15.27 14.69
N PRO A 53 -8.04 -14.03 15.00
CA PRO A 53 -7.50 -12.82 14.36
C PRO A 53 -5.97 -12.74 14.43
N GLU A 54 -5.38 -13.21 15.53
CA GLU A 54 -3.93 -13.23 15.75
C GLU A 54 -3.22 -14.23 14.82
N ALA A 55 -3.76 -15.44 14.67
CA ALA A 55 -3.21 -16.43 13.74
C ALA A 55 -3.31 -15.97 12.28
N TYR A 56 -4.37 -15.24 11.94
CA TYR A 56 -4.54 -14.64 10.62
C TYR A 56 -3.52 -13.51 10.35
N LEU A 57 -3.28 -12.64 11.33
CA LEU A 57 -2.24 -11.62 11.21
C LEU A 57 -0.84 -12.23 11.12
N ALA A 58 -0.56 -13.29 11.87
CA ALA A 58 0.71 -14.01 11.81
C ALA A 58 0.96 -14.66 10.45
N SER A 59 -0.08 -15.16 9.77
CA SER A 59 0.05 -15.75 8.42
C SER A 59 0.21 -14.70 7.32
N LEU A 60 -0.39 -13.52 7.48
CA LEU A 60 -0.24 -12.39 6.55
C LEU A 60 1.13 -11.71 6.65
N VAL A 61 1.77 -11.77 7.81
CA VAL A 61 3.08 -11.15 8.04
C VAL A 61 4.10 -12.20 8.51
N PRO A 62 4.59 -13.05 7.59
CA PRO A 62 5.63 -14.01 7.92
C PRO A 62 6.88 -13.28 8.43
N GLY A 63 7.26 -13.54 9.69
CA GLY A 63 8.53 -13.07 10.26
C GLY A 63 8.43 -12.03 11.39
N LEU A 64 7.24 -11.52 11.74
CA LEU A 64 7.09 -10.66 12.92
C LEU A 64 6.87 -11.45 14.23
N ALA A 65 6.31 -12.66 14.13
CA ALA A 65 6.06 -13.56 15.24
C ALA A 65 7.03 -14.75 15.29
N ALA A 66 8.26 -14.58 14.78
CA ALA A 66 9.35 -15.46 15.21
C ALA A 66 9.61 -15.14 16.68
N GLU A 67 8.84 -15.78 17.55
CA GLU A 67 9.02 -15.81 18.98
C GLU A 67 10.51 -16.02 19.23
N ALA A 68 11.18 -14.96 19.65
CA ALA A 68 12.57 -15.04 20.07
C ALA A 68 12.62 -16.17 21.11
N PRO A 69 13.55 -17.14 20.98
CA PRO A 69 13.67 -18.21 21.95
C PRO A 69 13.73 -17.56 23.33
N GLN A 70 12.70 -17.78 24.15
CA GLN A 70 12.64 -17.16 25.47
C GLN A 70 13.94 -17.54 26.19
N PRO A 71 14.71 -16.57 26.71
CA PRO A 71 15.87 -16.90 27.51
C PRO A 71 15.40 -17.80 28.66
N PRO A 72 16.15 -18.87 29.00
CA PRO A 72 15.76 -19.79 30.06
C PRO A 72 15.47 -18.97 31.31
N ARG A 73 14.25 -19.11 31.84
CA ARG A 73 13.85 -18.41 33.07
C ARG A 73 14.81 -18.84 34.19
N PRO A 74 15.50 -17.89 34.84
CA PRO A 74 16.35 -18.22 35.98
C PRO A 74 15.43 -18.58 37.16
N GLY A 75 15.36 -19.86 37.51
CA GLY A 75 14.58 -20.30 38.67
C GLY A 75 14.09 -21.76 38.67
N SER A 76 14.31 -22.54 37.62
CA SER A 76 14.07 -23.98 37.71
C SER A 76 15.28 -24.67 38.35
N PRO A 77 15.10 -25.41 39.47
CA PRO A 77 16.20 -26.15 40.09
C PRO A 77 16.71 -27.22 39.12
N VAL A 78 18.01 -27.18 38.86
CA VAL A 78 18.75 -28.20 38.14
C VAL A 78 18.63 -29.49 38.94
N LYS A 79 17.81 -30.43 38.48
CA LYS A 79 17.92 -31.83 38.88
C LYS A 79 19.17 -32.39 38.22
N LEU A 80 20.19 -32.60 39.03
CA LEU A 80 21.32 -33.46 38.73
C LEU A 80 20.78 -34.90 38.83
N GLU A 81 20.60 -35.56 37.69
CA GLU A 81 20.40 -37.01 37.64
C GLU A 81 21.45 -37.56 36.67
N ASP A 82 22.54 -38.06 37.26
CA ASP A 82 23.25 -39.22 36.74
C ASP A 82 22.24 -40.36 36.57
N ASP A 83 22.18 -41.01 35.41
CA ASP A 83 22.32 -42.47 35.33
C ASP A 83 22.37 -42.95 33.88
N ALA A 84 22.91 -44.15 33.72
CA ALA A 84 23.29 -44.79 32.49
C ALA A 84 22.11 -45.56 31.85
N GLY A 85 22.22 -45.75 30.53
CA GLY A 85 21.89 -46.99 29.80
C GLY A 85 20.52 -47.68 29.96
N GLN A 86 19.90 -47.91 28.79
CA GLN A 86 19.00 -49.02 28.37
C GLN A 86 17.72 -48.45 27.75
N ASP A 87 17.50 -48.56 26.44
CA ASP A 87 17.16 -49.73 25.60
C ASP A 87 15.66 -50.07 25.60
N THR A 88 15.12 -50.16 24.39
CA THR A 88 13.84 -50.77 23.94
C THR A 88 12.50 -50.40 24.60
N SER A 89 11.53 -49.99 23.77
CA SER A 89 10.32 -50.81 23.48
C SER A 89 9.18 -49.99 22.87
N TRP A 90 8.68 -50.48 21.74
CA TRP A 90 7.39 -50.13 21.13
C TRP A 90 6.21 -50.54 22.01
N GLY A 91 5.10 -49.79 22.00
CA GLY A 91 3.79 -50.28 22.46
C GLY A 91 2.72 -49.20 22.70
N PRO A 92 1.43 -49.44 22.39
CA PRO A 92 0.45 -48.41 22.02
C PRO A 92 -0.57 -48.05 23.12
N ASP A 93 -1.38 -47.04 22.79
CA ASP A 93 -2.67 -46.67 23.39
C ASP A 93 -2.71 -46.20 24.86
N ARG A 94 -3.06 -44.91 25.03
CA ARG A 94 -3.89 -44.40 26.16
C ARG A 94 -4.32 -42.95 25.91
N ARG A 95 -5.57 -42.78 25.48
CA ARG A 95 -6.45 -41.67 25.95
C ARG A 95 -6.72 -41.91 27.46
N PRO A 96 -7.14 -40.94 28.31
CA PRO A 96 -8.11 -39.88 28.01
C PRO A 96 -7.96 -38.54 28.77
N ARG A 97 -8.94 -37.65 28.54
CA ARG A 97 -9.70 -36.89 29.56
C ARG A 97 -9.54 -35.36 29.49
N THR A 98 -10.64 -34.79 29.01
CA THR A 98 -11.28 -33.51 29.35
C THR A 98 -10.79 -32.79 30.60
N SER A 99 -10.52 -31.49 30.44
CA SER A 99 -10.79 -30.48 31.44
C SER A 99 -11.26 -29.20 30.74
N GLU A 100 -12.50 -28.81 31.02
CA GLU A 100 -13.00 -27.43 30.86
C GLU A 100 -12.00 -26.42 31.44
N PRO A 101 -12.07 -25.16 31.00
CA PRO A 101 -12.25 -24.17 32.04
C PRO A 101 -13.41 -23.21 31.78
N ALA A 102 -14.07 -22.96 32.92
CA ALA A 102 -15.07 -21.98 33.21
C ALA A 102 -14.71 -20.54 32.80
N ALA A 103 -15.78 -19.83 32.49
CA ALA A 103 -16.04 -18.41 32.67
C ALA A 103 -15.03 -17.61 33.53
N ASN A 104 -14.51 -16.54 32.93
CA ASN A 104 -14.16 -15.24 33.51
C ASN A 104 -13.77 -14.34 32.33
N GLY A 105 -14.19 -13.10 32.17
CA GLY A 105 -14.97 -12.21 32.99
C GLY A 105 -15.14 -10.93 32.17
N ALA A 106 -16.23 -10.22 32.41
CA ALA A 106 -16.49 -8.92 31.84
C ALA A 106 -15.33 -7.94 32.09
N GLY A 107 -14.99 -7.17 31.08
CA GLY A 107 -13.95 -6.14 31.15
C GLY A 107 -14.07 -5.22 29.95
N GLY A 108 -15.16 -4.46 29.89
CA GLY A 108 -15.28 -3.37 28.93
C GLY A 108 -14.16 -2.37 29.15
N THR A 109 -13.44 -2.02 28.09
CA THR A 109 -12.60 -0.83 28.09
C THR A 109 -12.85 -0.11 26.77
N SER A 110 -13.73 0.89 26.88
CA SER A 110 -13.81 2.14 26.13
C SER A 110 -12.96 2.23 24.86
N GLY A 111 -13.67 2.35 23.72
CA GLY A 111 -13.19 3.00 22.51
C GLY A 111 -12.77 4.44 22.79
N GLY A 112 -11.53 4.62 23.24
CA GLY A 112 -10.84 5.88 23.14
C GLY A 112 -10.44 6.06 21.70
N SER A 113 -11.17 6.90 20.97
CA SER A 113 -10.71 7.45 19.71
C SER A 113 -9.39 8.16 20.00
N GLN A 114 -8.27 7.46 19.79
CA GLN A 114 -6.94 8.03 19.92
C GLN A 114 -6.84 9.13 18.88
N VAL A 115 -7.08 10.36 19.32
CA VAL A 115 -6.79 11.56 18.54
C VAL A 115 -5.31 11.48 18.23
N ALA A 116 -4.99 11.21 16.95
CA ALA A 116 -3.61 11.12 16.50
C ALA A 116 -2.85 12.36 16.97
N PRO A 117 -1.59 12.21 17.42
CA PRO A 117 -0.80 13.33 17.93
C PRO A 117 -0.76 14.44 16.87
N ALA A 118 -1.44 15.54 17.16
CA ALA A 118 -1.51 16.67 16.25
C ALA A 118 -0.17 17.41 16.26
N LEU A 119 0.25 17.90 15.09
CA LEU A 119 1.40 18.79 14.97
C LEU A 119 1.17 20.07 15.79
N SER A 120 2.25 20.66 16.30
CA SER A 120 2.16 21.97 16.92
C SER A 120 1.61 23.00 15.92
N PRO A 121 0.82 23.99 16.37
CA PRO A 121 0.25 25.01 15.48
C PRO A 121 1.34 25.84 14.81
N ALA A 122 2.49 26.01 15.46
CA ALA A 122 3.66 26.68 14.90
C ALA A 122 4.25 25.87 13.73
N ALA A 123 4.42 24.55 13.90
CA ALA A 123 4.89 23.65 12.85
C ALA A 123 3.92 23.62 11.66
N ALA A 124 2.62 23.52 11.93
CA ALA A 124 1.59 23.53 10.89
C ALA A 124 1.58 24.84 10.08
N LYS A 125 1.83 25.98 10.73
CA LYS A 125 1.91 27.29 10.07
C LYS A 125 3.18 27.47 9.22
N ALA A 126 4.32 26.93 9.67
CA ALA A 126 5.59 27.04 8.95
C ALA A 126 5.73 26.03 7.78
N LEU A 127 4.94 24.94 7.81
CA LEU A 127 5.02 23.84 6.86
C LEU A 127 4.85 24.26 5.39
N PRO A 128 3.85 25.07 4.99
CA PRO A 128 3.65 25.42 3.58
C PRO A 128 4.86 26.13 2.97
N ASP A 129 5.48 27.06 3.69
CA ASP A 129 6.62 27.84 3.19
C ASP A 129 7.86 26.97 2.94
N ALA A 130 8.14 26.04 3.87
CA ALA A 130 9.22 25.06 3.71
C ALA A 130 8.96 24.13 2.53
N LEU A 131 7.72 23.64 2.38
CA LEU A 131 7.33 22.80 1.25
C LEU A 131 7.38 23.57 -0.07
N PHE A 132 6.95 24.83 -0.13
CA PHE A 132 7.06 25.63 -1.35
C PHE A 132 8.52 25.73 -1.83
N SER A 133 9.47 25.82 -0.89
CA SER A 133 10.90 25.81 -1.22
C SER A 133 11.37 24.46 -1.78
N LEU A 134 10.94 23.34 -1.19
CA LEU A 134 11.20 22.00 -1.74
C LEU A 134 10.61 21.83 -3.15
N PHE A 135 9.37 22.25 -3.35
CA PHE A 135 8.63 22.08 -4.60
C PHE A 135 9.09 22.99 -5.74
N LYS A 136 9.99 23.95 -5.50
CA LYS A 136 10.65 24.72 -6.56
C LYS A 136 11.58 23.87 -7.42
N HIS A 137 12.17 22.82 -6.83
CA HIS A 137 13.12 21.95 -7.52
C HIS A 137 12.46 20.71 -8.13
N ASN A 138 11.51 20.13 -7.42
CA ASN A 138 10.77 18.94 -7.85
C ASN A 138 9.28 19.16 -7.62
N SER A 139 8.47 19.08 -8.67
CA SER A 139 7.02 19.30 -8.58
C SER A 139 6.24 18.16 -7.92
N THR A 140 6.85 16.98 -7.78
CA THR A 140 6.30 15.80 -7.13
C THR A 140 7.28 15.25 -6.10
N ASN A 141 6.83 15.00 -4.87
CA ASN A 141 7.69 14.43 -3.82
C ASN A 141 6.93 13.37 -3.02
N GLY A 142 7.62 12.29 -2.66
CA GLY A 142 7.15 11.31 -1.67
C GLY A 142 7.33 11.82 -0.23
N LEU A 143 6.60 11.20 0.70
CA LEU A 143 6.69 11.55 2.12
C LEU A 143 8.10 11.38 2.72
N PRO A 144 8.89 10.32 2.37
CA PRO A 144 10.27 10.20 2.87
C PRO A 144 11.16 11.37 2.45
N THR A 145 11.04 11.82 1.20
CA THR A 145 11.79 12.97 0.67
C THR A 145 11.40 14.26 1.38
N ILE A 146 10.10 14.45 1.65
CA ILE A 146 9.60 15.60 2.41
C ILE A 146 10.18 15.59 3.83
N ARG A 147 10.17 14.45 4.53
CA ARG A 147 10.76 14.36 5.88
C ARG A 147 12.25 14.66 5.87
N ALA A 148 12.99 14.06 4.94
CA ALA A 148 14.43 14.30 4.79
C ALA A 148 14.75 15.76 4.44
N TRP A 149 13.85 16.48 3.77
CA TRP A 149 13.98 17.90 3.52
C TRP A 149 13.74 18.73 4.79
N LEU A 150 12.63 18.47 5.49
CA LEU A 150 12.22 19.23 6.67
C LEU A 150 13.22 19.11 7.84
N THR A 151 13.93 17.99 7.95
CA THR A 151 14.94 17.78 9.00
C THR A 151 16.29 18.44 8.71
N ARG A 152 16.46 19.10 7.54
CA ARG A 152 17.73 19.75 7.19
C ARG A 152 18.09 20.89 8.14
N PRO A 153 19.38 21.11 8.46
CA PRO A 153 19.80 22.19 9.36
C PRO A 153 19.37 23.60 8.94
N GLN A 154 19.17 23.83 7.65
CA GLN A 154 18.80 25.13 7.08
C GLN A 154 17.32 25.51 7.32
N GLU A 155 16.45 24.54 7.60
CA GLU A 155 15.02 24.80 7.76
C GLU A 155 14.68 25.39 9.14
N GLN A 156 13.57 26.14 9.17
CA GLN A 156 13.06 26.77 10.40
C GLN A 156 12.84 25.70 11.49
N SER A 157 13.07 26.05 12.76
CA SER A 157 12.93 25.11 13.89
C SER A 157 11.53 24.47 13.95
N ALA A 158 10.48 25.25 13.65
CA ALA A 158 9.11 24.76 13.58
C ALA A 158 8.87 23.75 12.43
N ALA A 159 9.50 23.94 11.27
CA ALA A 159 9.39 23.01 10.15
C ALA A 159 10.13 21.68 10.43
N LYS A 160 11.26 21.73 11.16
CA LYS A 160 11.99 20.54 11.62
C LYS A 160 11.15 19.66 12.54
N GLU A 161 10.37 20.27 13.43
CA GLU A 161 9.41 19.54 14.26
C GLU A 161 8.46 18.70 13.40
N ALA A 162 7.96 19.27 12.30
CA ALA A 162 7.08 18.55 11.38
C ALA A 162 7.76 17.36 10.69
N GLY A 163 9.05 17.46 10.38
CA GLY A 163 9.82 16.35 9.82
C GLY A 163 9.94 15.15 10.78
N SER A 164 10.04 15.42 12.08
CA SER A 164 10.15 14.41 13.14
C SER A 164 8.81 13.86 13.63
N ALA A 165 7.70 14.55 13.33
CA ALA A 165 6.35 14.12 13.72
C ALA A 165 5.98 12.77 13.09
N PRO A 166 5.03 12.00 13.69
CA PRO A 166 4.53 10.76 13.12
C PRO A 166 4.00 10.93 11.70
N GLU A 167 4.14 9.89 10.88
CA GLU A 167 3.82 9.93 9.44
C GLU A 167 2.38 10.40 9.17
N GLN A 168 1.43 9.89 9.95
CA GLN A 168 0.02 10.23 9.85
C GLN A 168 -0.27 11.70 10.17
N ALA A 169 0.45 12.27 11.15
CA ALA A 169 0.30 13.67 11.53
C ALA A 169 0.85 14.59 10.43
N LEU A 170 2.02 14.28 9.89
CA LEU A 170 2.60 15.02 8.77
C LEU A 170 1.70 14.93 7.52
N HIS A 171 1.21 13.73 7.19
CA HIS A 171 0.28 13.55 6.08
C HIS A 171 -0.98 14.40 6.23
N SER A 172 -1.63 14.35 7.40
CA SER A 172 -2.87 15.09 7.64
C SER A 172 -2.66 16.60 7.55
N ALA A 173 -1.55 17.13 8.09
CA ALA A 173 -1.22 18.54 7.98
C ALA A 173 -0.95 18.99 6.54
N ILE A 174 -0.28 18.17 5.73
CA ILE A 174 -0.05 18.50 4.31
C ILE A 174 -1.37 18.50 3.54
N VAL A 175 -2.24 17.50 3.75
CA VAL A 175 -3.51 17.35 3.03
C VAL A 175 -4.55 18.39 3.45
N GLN A 176 -4.52 18.86 4.70
CA GLN A 176 -5.36 19.97 5.16
C GLN A 176 -4.98 21.31 4.53
N SER A 177 -3.75 21.45 4.00
CA SER A 177 -3.35 22.65 3.28
C SER A 177 -3.91 22.65 1.86
N PRO A 178 -4.64 23.71 1.44
CA PRO A 178 -5.17 23.79 0.07
C PRO A 178 -4.09 23.95 -1.00
N ALA A 179 -2.85 24.26 -0.60
CA ALA A 179 -1.73 24.44 -1.51
C ALA A 179 -1.19 23.11 -2.08
N PHE A 180 -1.49 21.98 -1.44
CA PHE A 180 -0.95 20.68 -1.79
C PHE A 180 -2.06 19.65 -2.00
N THR A 181 -1.76 18.65 -2.80
CA THR A 181 -2.63 17.49 -2.99
C THR A 181 -1.81 16.22 -2.90
N CYS A 182 -2.41 15.16 -2.38
CA CYS A 182 -1.82 13.82 -2.33
C CYS A 182 -2.54 12.91 -3.32
N ILE A 183 -1.78 12.25 -4.19
CA ILE A 183 -2.27 11.25 -5.13
C ILE A 183 -1.38 10.02 -5.01
N ARG A 184 -1.95 8.90 -4.52
CA ARG A 184 -1.25 7.62 -4.35
C ARG A 184 0.10 7.73 -3.62
N GLY A 185 0.13 8.50 -2.53
CA GLY A 185 1.34 8.69 -1.69
C GLY A 185 2.36 9.68 -2.24
N VAL A 186 2.08 10.31 -3.39
CA VAL A 186 2.89 11.39 -3.95
C VAL A 186 2.21 12.72 -3.69
N TYR A 187 2.96 13.67 -3.13
CA TYR A 187 2.51 15.02 -2.83
C TYR A 187 2.91 15.96 -3.94
N ILE A 188 2.00 16.86 -4.28
CA ILE A 188 2.11 17.74 -5.44
C ILE A 188 1.56 19.11 -5.06
N ARG A 189 2.21 20.16 -5.55
CA ARG A 189 1.70 21.53 -5.43
C ARG A 189 0.49 21.73 -6.37
N ALA A 190 -0.63 22.19 -5.80
CA ALA A 190 -1.91 22.34 -6.51
C ALA A 190 -1.90 23.53 -7.48
N SER A 191 -1.33 24.68 -7.08
CA SER A 191 -1.29 25.91 -7.89
C SER A 191 0.12 26.46 -7.99
N LEU A 192 0.55 26.81 -9.21
CA LEU A 192 1.80 27.48 -9.53
C LEU A 192 1.66 29.01 -9.52
N GLY A 193 0.43 29.53 -9.52
CA GLY A 193 0.13 30.97 -9.51
C GLY A 193 -0.12 31.55 -10.90
N ASP A 194 -0.13 30.72 -11.94
CA ASP A 194 -0.53 31.09 -13.29
C ASP A 194 -1.85 30.37 -13.62
N ARG A 195 -2.92 31.15 -13.81
CA ARG A 195 -4.27 30.63 -14.00
C ARG A 195 -4.37 29.67 -15.20
N GLY A 196 -3.72 29.99 -16.32
CA GLY A 196 -3.79 29.15 -17.52
C GLY A 196 -3.08 27.80 -17.34
N LEU A 197 -1.93 27.82 -16.65
CA LEU A 197 -1.22 26.61 -16.26
C LEU A 197 -2.01 25.79 -15.24
N ASP A 198 -2.57 26.46 -14.24
CA ASP A 198 -3.23 25.82 -13.11
C ASP A 198 -4.55 25.16 -13.50
N GLU A 199 -5.33 25.72 -14.43
CA GLU A 199 -6.56 25.08 -14.93
C GLU A 199 -6.27 23.73 -15.60
N PHE A 200 -5.30 23.68 -16.52
CA PHE A 200 -4.90 22.43 -17.18
C PHE A 200 -4.20 21.46 -16.20
N ARG A 201 -3.36 21.98 -15.29
CA ARG A 201 -2.70 21.19 -14.26
C ARG A 201 -3.71 20.52 -13.32
N ASN A 202 -4.71 21.25 -12.85
CA ASN A 202 -5.77 20.72 -11.97
C ASN A 202 -6.60 19.64 -12.68
N LEU A 203 -6.90 19.83 -13.97
CA LEU A 203 -7.54 18.79 -14.78
C LEU A 203 -6.68 17.52 -14.83
N LEU A 204 -5.38 17.64 -15.13
CA LEU A 204 -4.47 16.50 -15.18
C LEU A 204 -4.36 15.78 -13.82
N LEU A 205 -4.30 16.53 -12.71
CA LEU A 205 -4.28 15.96 -11.37
C LEU A 205 -5.57 15.20 -11.05
N ARG A 206 -6.74 15.69 -11.50
CA ARG A 206 -8.01 14.97 -11.38
C ARG A 206 -7.97 13.64 -12.15
N LEU A 207 -7.54 13.66 -13.41
CA LEU A 207 -7.42 12.45 -14.22
C LEU A 207 -6.45 11.42 -13.61
N LEU A 208 -5.33 11.88 -13.06
CA LEU A 208 -4.34 11.01 -12.40
C LEU A 208 -4.81 10.46 -11.05
N ARG A 209 -5.77 11.11 -10.40
CA ARG A 209 -6.45 10.55 -9.22
C ARG A 209 -7.29 9.35 -9.62
N ASP A 210 -8.01 9.44 -10.74
CA ASP A 210 -8.93 8.40 -11.20
C ASP A 210 -8.21 7.24 -11.91
N LYS A 211 -7.18 7.55 -12.71
CA LYS A 211 -6.42 6.57 -13.52
C LYS A 211 -4.93 6.56 -13.14
N GLU A 212 -4.31 5.38 -13.13
CA GLU A 212 -2.86 5.27 -12.81
C GLU A 212 -1.96 5.64 -13.97
N SER A 213 -2.44 5.40 -15.19
CA SER A 213 -1.75 5.78 -16.41
C SER A 213 -2.74 6.40 -17.40
N LEU A 214 -2.27 7.40 -18.13
CA LEU A 214 -3.04 8.18 -19.09
C LEU A 214 -2.32 8.19 -20.44
N ARG A 215 -3.07 8.09 -21.53
CA ARG A 215 -2.53 8.35 -22.88
C ARG A 215 -2.69 9.83 -23.24
N LYS A 216 -1.85 10.35 -24.15
CA LYS A 216 -1.97 11.73 -24.65
C LYS A 216 -3.38 12.03 -25.18
N ALA A 217 -3.97 11.09 -25.91
CA ALA A 217 -5.33 11.25 -26.46
C ALA A 217 -6.38 11.52 -25.36
N GLU A 218 -6.35 10.73 -24.27
CA GLU A 218 -7.30 10.88 -23.15
C GLU A 218 -7.14 12.24 -22.44
N ILE A 219 -5.89 12.69 -22.25
CA ILE A 219 -5.61 13.99 -21.63
C ILE A 219 -6.13 15.13 -22.50
N MET A 220 -5.89 15.08 -23.81
CA MET A 220 -6.32 16.13 -24.75
C MET A 220 -7.83 16.11 -24.97
N GLU A 221 -8.47 14.95 -24.96
CA GLU A 221 -9.93 14.80 -25.00
C GLU A 221 -10.57 15.42 -23.77
N ALA A 222 -10.13 15.04 -22.57
CA ALA A 222 -10.63 15.63 -21.33
C ALA A 222 -10.43 17.16 -21.28
N ALA A 223 -9.33 17.68 -21.84
CA ALA A 223 -9.09 19.12 -21.94
C ALA A 223 -10.11 19.81 -22.86
N ARG A 224 -10.40 19.22 -24.03
CA ARG A 224 -11.43 19.74 -24.95
C ARG A 224 -12.82 19.72 -24.31
N ASP A 225 -13.17 18.66 -23.59
CA ASP A 225 -14.46 18.55 -22.90
C ASP A 225 -14.65 19.62 -21.81
N HIS A 226 -13.54 20.12 -21.25
CA HIS A 226 -13.54 21.23 -20.29
C HIS A 226 -13.37 22.60 -20.97
N GLY A 227 -13.41 22.68 -22.31
CA GLY A 227 -13.24 23.92 -23.06
C GLY A 227 -11.83 24.50 -23.02
N LEU A 228 -10.82 23.70 -22.66
CA LEU A 228 -9.43 24.13 -22.59
C LEU A 228 -8.71 23.90 -23.93
N SER A 229 -8.23 24.99 -24.54
CA SER A 229 -7.33 24.91 -25.68
C SER A 229 -5.88 24.83 -25.20
N VAL A 230 -5.31 23.62 -25.22
CA VAL A 230 -3.97 23.34 -24.68
C VAL A 230 -2.95 23.25 -25.83
N PRO A 231 -2.05 24.24 -26.00
CA PRO A 231 -0.99 24.12 -26.98
C PRO A 231 0.02 23.03 -26.58
N ASP A 232 0.66 22.39 -27.55
CA ASP A 232 1.60 21.28 -27.31
C ASP A 232 2.77 21.66 -26.38
N SER A 233 3.20 22.92 -26.41
CA SER A 233 4.24 23.44 -25.50
C SER A 233 3.80 23.42 -24.04
N LEU A 234 2.55 23.83 -23.77
CA LEU A 234 1.93 23.81 -22.44
C LEU A 234 1.73 22.37 -21.95
N TYR A 235 1.20 21.52 -22.84
CA TYR A 235 1.04 20.08 -22.60
C TYR A 235 2.37 19.46 -22.17
N ASN A 236 3.41 19.61 -22.99
CA ASN A 236 4.71 19.00 -22.73
C ASN A 236 5.34 19.53 -21.43
N ARG A 237 5.18 20.82 -21.14
CA ARG A 237 5.70 21.42 -19.90
C ARG A 237 5.03 20.81 -18.67
N ILE A 238 3.70 20.85 -18.59
CA ILE A 238 2.97 20.36 -17.40
C ILE A 238 3.08 18.84 -17.26
N VAL A 239 2.96 18.10 -18.36
CA VAL A 239 2.99 16.64 -18.31
C VAL A 239 4.39 16.12 -17.96
N LYS A 240 5.47 16.70 -18.50
CA LYS A 240 6.84 16.26 -18.13
C LYS A 240 7.23 16.67 -16.72
N ASP A 241 6.67 17.78 -16.23
CA ASP A 241 6.83 18.23 -14.85
C ASP A 241 6.24 17.18 -13.89
N LEU A 242 4.97 16.82 -14.08
CA LEU A 242 4.25 15.93 -13.15
C LEU A 242 4.41 14.44 -13.41
N CYS A 243 4.64 14.04 -14.65
CA CYS A 243 4.57 12.65 -15.08
C CYS A 243 5.91 12.14 -15.62
N GLN A 244 6.00 10.82 -15.69
CA GLN A 244 7.02 10.09 -16.41
C GLN A 244 6.37 9.26 -17.52
N SER A 245 7.07 9.12 -18.64
CA SER A 245 6.58 8.34 -19.79
C SER A 245 7.07 6.89 -19.70
N LYS A 246 6.18 5.93 -19.92
CA LYS A 246 6.51 4.50 -20.00
C LYS A 246 5.67 3.84 -21.10
N GLY A 247 6.29 3.49 -22.22
CA GLY A 247 5.59 2.79 -23.30
C GLY A 247 4.44 3.58 -23.94
N GLY A 248 4.58 4.90 -24.04
CA GLY A 248 3.55 5.77 -24.64
C GLY A 248 2.40 6.12 -23.70
N SER A 249 2.41 5.67 -22.45
CA SER A 249 1.54 6.17 -21.39
C SER A 249 2.30 7.05 -20.41
N TRP A 250 1.57 7.97 -19.77
CA TRP A 250 2.05 8.87 -18.74
C TRP A 250 1.52 8.40 -17.39
N SER A 251 2.41 8.26 -16.42
CA SER A 251 2.06 8.00 -15.03
C SER A 251 2.65 9.07 -14.14
N LEU A 252 2.03 9.33 -12.98
CA LEU A 252 2.58 10.25 -12.00
C LEU A 252 4.03 9.88 -11.65
N ARG A 253 4.91 10.88 -11.63
CA ARG A 253 6.31 10.69 -11.26
C ARG A 253 6.41 10.33 -9.78
N ARG A 254 7.12 9.24 -9.46
CA ARG A 254 7.43 8.85 -8.09
C ARG A 254 8.90 9.19 -7.84
N SER A 255 9.15 10.13 -6.92
CA SER A 255 10.49 10.54 -6.47
C SER A 255 11.04 9.56 -5.45
#